data_AF-A0A2G9NAQ6-F1
#
_entry.id   AF-A0A2G9NAQ6-F1
#
_cell.length_a   1.000
_cell.length_b   1.000
_cell.length_c   1.000
_cell.angle_alpha   90.00
_cell.angle_beta   90.00
_cell.angle_gamma   90.00
#
_symmetry.space_group_name_H-M   'P 1'
#
loop_
_entity.id
_entity.type
_entity.pdbx_description
1 polymer ?
#
loop_
_entity_poly.entity_id
_entity_poly.type
_entity_poly.pdbx_seq_one_letter_code
_entity_poly.pdbx_strand_id
1 'polypeptide(L)'
;MEKILAQYSYQGREIGKLVQYNDLGDKELRTDLTLSDAEQLLWDMPVVDKMHIQKRAYGVLKLAEHHRLNPIEYIDNAEVMDYVLENGYKNLNELNRGDRRAWELVRERGLVAKLFPELKPFEE
;
A
#
# COMPACT_ATOMS: atom_id res chain seq x y z
N MET A 1 -21.08 9.38 24.13
CA MET A 1 -21.47 7.97 23.97
C MET A 1 -20.55 7.40 22.90
N GLU A 2 -19.85 6.29 23.18
CA GLU A 2 -18.95 5.68 22.18
C GLU A 2 -19.80 5.03 21.07
N LYS A 3 -19.46 5.33 19.81
CA LYS A 3 -20.10 4.74 18.64
C LYS A 3 -19.08 4.05 17.75
N ILE A 4 -19.28 2.76 17.51
CA ILE A 4 -18.51 2.00 16.52
C ILE A 4 -19.02 2.40 15.13
N LEU A 5 -18.11 2.93 14.30
CA LEU A 5 -18.41 3.35 12.93
C LEU A 5 -18.10 2.25 11.92
N ALA A 6 -17.04 1.48 12.14
CA ALA A 6 -16.62 0.39 11.28
C ALA A 6 -15.77 -0.62 12.07
N GLN A 7 -15.76 -1.87 11.61
CA GLN A 7 -14.83 -2.90 12.05
C GLN A 7 -13.99 -3.32 10.85
N TYR A 8 -12.67 -3.40 11.05
CA TYR A 8 -11.72 -3.75 10.02
C TYR A 8 -11.15 -5.14 10.27
N SER A 9 -11.07 -5.92 9.21
CA SER A 9 -10.35 -7.18 9.17
C SER A 9 -9.53 -7.24 7.87
N TYR A 10 -8.46 -8.01 7.89
CA TYR A 10 -7.64 -8.28 6.73
C TYR A 10 -7.16 -9.73 6.77
N GLN A 11 -7.41 -10.48 5.70
CA GLN A 11 -7.10 -11.92 5.61
C GLN A 11 -7.60 -12.74 6.82
N GLY A 12 -8.80 -12.42 7.33
CA GLY A 12 -9.39 -13.09 8.49
C GLY A 12 -8.83 -12.66 9.85
N ARG A 13 -7.76 -11.86 9.90
CA ARG A 13 -7.25 -11.23 11.12
C ARG A 13 -8.05 -9.96 11.42
N GLU A 14 -8.53 -9.83 12.65
CA GLU A 14 -9.13 -8.57 13.11
C GLU A 14 -8.03 -7.49 13.22
N ILE A 15 -8.27 -6.34 12.59
CA ILE A 15 -7.34 -5.21 12.61
C ILE A 15 -7.74 -4.20 13.69
N GLY A 16 -9.03 -3.97 13.87
CA GLY A 16 -9.53 -3.04 14.89
C GLY A 16 -10.86 -2.42 14.51
N LYS A 17 -11.30 -1.46 15.31
CA LYS A 17 -12.59 -0.78 15.17
C LYS A 17 -12.38 0.72 15.07
N LEU A 18 -12.99 1.35 14.08
CA LEU A 18 -13.06 2.80 14.01
C LEU A 18 -14.17 3.26 14.95
N VAL A 19 -13.80 3.98 16.01
CA VAL A 19 -14.72 4.49 17.02
C VAL A 19 -14.77 6.00 16.98
N GLN A 20 -15.96 6.54 17.24
CA GLN A 20 -16.20 7.95 17.47
C GLN A 20 -16.52 8.17 18.95
N TYR A 21 -15.74 9.01 19.62
CA TYR A 21 -15.85 9.19 21.08
C TYR A 21 -16.79 10.33 21.50
N ASN A 22 -17.02 11.30 20.61
CA ASN A 22 -17.84 12.47 20.90
C ASN A 22 -18.67 12.94 19.70
N ASP A 23 -19.63 13.81 19.97
CA ASP A 23 -20.50 14.38 18.94
C ASP A 23 -19.78 15.40 18.03
N LEU A 24 -18.55 15.80 18.40
CA LEU A 24 -17.68 16.65 17.59
C LEU A 24 -17.05 15.89 16.40
N GLY A 25 -17.12 14.56 16.41
CA GLY A 25 -16.67 13.74 15.28
C GLY A 25 -15.25 13.22 15.40
N ASP A 26 -14.64 13.28 16.58
CA ASP A 26 -13.30 12.73 16.80
C ASP A 26 -13.34 11.21 16.66
N LYS A 27 -12.51 10.70 15.73
CA LYS A 27 -12.44 9.29 15.36
C LYS A 27 -11.05 8.74 15.60
N GLU A 28 -10.99 7.52 16.11
CA GLU A 28 -9.74 6.80 16.31
C GLU A 28 -9.91 5.33 15.94
N LEU A 29 -8.82 4.72 15.48
CA LEU A 29 -8.74 3.27 15.41
C LEU A 29 -8.43 2.72 16.81
N ARG A 30 -9.33 1.89 17.34
CA ARG A 30 -9.07 1.05 18.51
C ARG A 30 -8.61 -0.32 18.05
N THR A 31 -7.44 -0.74 18.47
CA THR A 31 -6.82 -2.01 18.08
C THR A 31 -5.98 -2.56 19.23
N ASP A 32 -5.88 -3.89 19.29
CA ASP A 32 -4.96 -4.59 20.19
C ASP A 32 -3.61 -4.89 19.50
N LEU A 33 -3.47 -4.51 18.22
CA LEU A 33 -2.26 -4.72 17.44
C LEU A 33 -1.18 -3.69 17.79
N THR A 34 0.00 -4.19 18.14
CA THR A 34 1.15 -3.38 18.46
C THR A 34 1.77 -2.75 17.20
N LEU A 35 2.73 -1.84 17.39
CA LEU A 35 3.55 -1.33 16.30
C LEU A 35 4.23 -2.47 15.53
N SER A 36 4.84 -3.42 16.25
CA SER A 36 5.53 -4.57 15.64
C SER A 36 4.56 -5.46 14.86
N ASP A 37 3.33 -5.65 15.34
CA ASP A 37 2.30 -6.36 14.57
C ASP A 37 1.95 -5.64 13.26
N ALA A 38 1.86 -4.31 13.31
CA ALA A 38 1.56 -3.50 12.13
C ALA A 38 2.70 -3.54 11.10
N GLU A 39 3.96 -3.46 11.56
CA GLU A 39 5.14 -3.60 10.71
C GLU A 39 5.21 -4.97 10.07
N GLN A 40 5.04 -6.04 10.86
CA GLN A 40 5.04 -7.41 10.35
C GLN A 40 3.93 -7.62 9.32
N LEU A 41 2.73 -7.09 9.59
CA LEU A 41 1.62 -7.16 8.66
C LEU A 41 1.91 -6.42 7.34
N LEU A 42 2.55 -5.26 7.40
CA LEU A 42 2.97 -4.53 6.20
C LEU A 42 4.08 -5.25 5.43
N TRP A 43 4.98 -5.98 6.10
CA TRP A 43 5.98 -6.80 5.41
C TRP A 43 5.35 -8.02 4.72
N ASP A 44 4.49 -8.75 5.43
CA ASP A 44 3.91 -10.02 4.95
C ASP A 44 2.81 -9.84 3.91
N MET A 45 2.23 -8.63 3.83
CA MET A 45 1.13 -8.34 2.91
C MET A 45 1.60 -8.47 1.44
N PRO A 46 0.80 -9.10 0.56
CA PRO A 46 1.12 -9.17 -0.87
C PRO A 46 1.36 -7.80 -1.48
N VAL A 47 2.37 -7.69 -2.35
CA VAL A 47 2.75 -6.40 -2.99
C VAL A 47 1.57 -5.70 -3.66
N VAL A 48 0.66 -6.44 -4.30
CA VAL A 48 -0.54 -5.86 -4.93
C VAL A 48 -1.45 -5.14 -3.92
N ASP A 49 -1.55 -5.67 -2.70
CA ASP A 49 -2.35 -5.08 -1.64
C ASP A 49 -1.61 -3.88 -1.03
N LYS A 50 -0.28 -3.94 -0.88
CA LYS A 50 0.56 -2.79 -0.46
C LYS A 50 0.48 -1.63 -1.45
N MET A 51 0.60 -1.94 -2.75
CA MET A 51 0.52 -0.99 -3.85
C MET A 51 -0.81 -0.25 -3.86
N HIS A 52 -1.91 -0.97 -3.61
CA HIS A 52 -3.28 -0.45 -3.67
C HIS A 52 -3.99 -0.46 -2.32
N ILE A 53 -3.24 -0.20 -1.24
CA ILE A 53 -3.68 -0.42 0.14
C ILE A 53 -5.00 0.27 0.48
N GLN A 54 -5.24 1.47 -0.05
CA GLN A 54 -6.48 2.21 0.15
C GLN A 54 -7.71 1.45 -0.35
N LYS A 55 -7.58 0.71 -1.46
CA LYS A 55 -8.68 -0.03 -2.09
C LYS A 55 -8.76 -1.48 -1.64
N ARG A 56 -7.61 -2.10 -1.38
CA ARG A 56 -7.50 -3.56 -1.17
C ARG A 56 -7.36 -3.95 0.30
N ALA A 57 -6.82 -3.06 1.13
CA ALA A 57 -6.49 -3.34 2.52
C ALA A 57 -6.70 -2.10 3.41
N TYR A 58 -7.86 -1.44 3.28
CA TYR A 58 -8.14 -0.16 3.95
C TYR A 58 -7.99 -0.24 5.48
N GLY A 59 -8.35 -1.37 6.09
CA GLY A 59 -8.12 -1.61 7.52
C GLY A 59 -6.64 -1.52 7.90
N VAL A 60 -5.77 -2.15 7.10
CA VAL A 60 -4.32 -2.11 7.29
C VAL A 60 -3.78 -0.70 7.08
N LEU A 61 -4.32 0.06 6.13
CA LEU A 61 -4.00 1.48 5.98
C LEU A 61 -4.34 2.26 7.26
N LYS A 62 -5.51 2.03 7.87
CA LYS A 62 -5.87 2.67 9.14
C LYS A 62 -4.98 2.27 10.30
N LEU A 63 -4.54 1.01 10.34
CA LEU A 63 -3.55 0.56 11.31
C LEU A 63 -2.20 1.27 11.12
N ALA A 64 -1.73 1.38 9.87
CA ALA A 64 -0.50 2.09 9.54
C ALA A 64 -0.59 3.57 9.91
N GLU A 65 -1.69 4.26 9.59
CA GLU A 65 -1.93 5.65 9.98
C GLU A 65 -1.89 5.83 11.52
N HIS A 66 -2.54 4.92 12.27
CA HIS A 66 -2.55 4.93 13.74
C HIS A 66 -1.12 4.86 14.31
N HIS A 67 -0.28 3.99 13.74
CA HIS A 67 1.12 3.80 14.14
C HIS A 67 2.11 4.71 13.41
N ARG A 68 1.63 5.65 12.58
CA ARG A 68 2.43 6.58 11.76
C ARG A 68 3.42 5.89 10.80
N LEU A 69 3.04 4.73 10.30
CA LEU A 69 3.79 3.98 9.30
C LEU A 69 3.39 4.42 7.89
N ASN A 70 4.35 4.42 6.98
CA ASN A 70 4.12 4.65 5.56
C ASN A 70 4.17 3.31 4.82
N PRO A 71 3.04 2.76 4.34
CA PRO A 71 3.00 1.44 3.70
C PRO A 71 3.95 1.27 2.51
N ILE A 72 4.30 2.36 1.82
CA ILE A 72 5.21 2.34 0.66
C ILE A 72 6.61 1.89 1.05
N GLU A 73 7.05 2.22 2.26
CA GLU A 73 8.40 1.90 2.76
C GLU A 73 8.58 0.40 3.01
N TYR A 74 7.47 -0.34 3.06
CA TYR A 74 7.41 -1.80 3.23
C TYR A 74 7.22 -2.55 1.91
N ILE A 75 7.47 -1.86 0.79
CA ILE A 75 7.58 -2.46 -0.53
C ILE A 75 9.03 -2.31 -0.94
N ASP A 76 9.75 -3.39 -1.20
CA ASP A 76 11.13 -3.29 -1.67
C ASP A 76 11.23 -3.14 -3.21
N ASN A 77 12.43 -2.91 -3.73
CA ASN A 77 12.64 -2.74 -5.17
C ASN A 77 12.40 -4.03 -5.97
N ALA A 78 12.72 -5.19 -5.41
CA ALA A 78 12.51 -6.47 -6.06
C ALA A 78 11.01 -6.72 -6.20
N GLU A 79 10.23 -6.49 -5.14
CA GLU A 79 8.77 -6.61 -5.16
C GLU A 79 8.11 -5.68 -6.19
N VAL A 80 8.56 -4.42 -6.29
CA VAL A 80 8.06 -3.51 -7.34
C VAL A 80 8.37 -4.06 -8.72
N MET A 81 9.58 -4.58 -8.93
CA MET A 81 9.99 -5.11 -10.22
C MET A 81 9.20 -6.37 -10.59
N ASP A 82 9.09 -7.33 -9.68
CA ASP A 82 8.34 -8.57 -9.86
C ASP A 82 6.87 -8.27 -10.17
N TYR A 83 6.25 -7.36 -9.41
CA TYR A 83 4.89 -6.92 -9.66
C TYR A 83 4.68 -6.38 -11.09
N VAL A 84 5.59 -5.52 -11.57
CA VAL A 84 5.49 -4.94 -12.92
C VAL A 84 5.65 -6.01 -14.00
N LEU A 85 6.60 -6.93 -13.82
CA LEU A 85 6.88 -8.00 -14.76
C LEU A 85 5.73 -9.01 -14.84
N GLU A 86 5.18 -9.43 -13.69
CA GLU A 86 4.06 -10.37 -13.60
C GLU A 86 2.78 -9.83 -14.26
N ASN A 87 2.56 -8.52 -14.20
CA ASN A 87 1.43 -7.87 -14.86
C ASN A 87 1.66 -7.64 -16.37
N GLY A 88 2.83 -7.97 -16.90
CA GLY A 88 3.11 -7.99 -18.34
C GLY A 88 3.16 -6.61 -19.01
N TYR A 89 3.42 -5.54 -18.24
CA TYR A 89 3.62 -4.20 -18.81
C TYR A 89 4.87 -4.18 -19.68
N LYS A 90 4.77 -3.70 -20.92
CA LYS A 90 5.90 -3.73 -21.87
C LYS A 90 6.75 -2.47 -21.86
N ASN A 91 6.21 -1.38 -21.34
CA ASN A 91 6.87 -0.08 -21.30
C ASN A 91 6.24 0.84 -20.24
N LEU A 92 6.90 1.98 -20.02
CA LEU A 92 6.49 2.95 -19.03
C LEU A 92 5.11 3.59 -19.32
N ASN A 93 4.71 3.70 -20.59
CA ASN A 93 3.42 4.28 -20.97
C ASN A 93 2.26 3.32 -20.66
N GLU A 94 2.42 2.03 -20.95
CA GLU A 94 1.47 0.99 -20.56
C GLU A 94 1.34 0.92 -19.04
N LEU A 95 2.47 0.93 -18.32
CA LEU A 95 2.47 0.95 -16.85
C LEU A 95 1.72 2.18 -16.32
N ASN A 96 1.99 3.38 -16.83
CA ASN A 96 1.31 4.60 -16.39
C ASN A 96 -0.22 4.53 -16.57
N ARG A 97 -0.68 3.97 -17.70
CA ARG A 97 -2.11 3.84 -18.00
C ARG A 97 -2.80 2.75 -17.19
N GLY A 98 -2.11 1.62 -16.97
CA GLY A 98 -2.68 0.47 -16.28
C GLY A 98 -2.57 0.58 -14.75
N ASP A 99 -1.45 1.06 -14.24
CA ASP A 99 -1.17 1.20 -12.82
C ASP A 99 -0.26 2.40 -12.54
N ARG A 100 -0.91 3.55 -12.37
CA ARG A 100 -0.24 4.82 -12.02
C ARG A 100 0.61 4.69 -10.76
N ARG A 101 0.22 3.85 -9.80
CA ARG A 101 0.91 3.77 -8.53
C ARG A 101 2.23 3.02 -8.66
N ALA A 102 2.21 1.88 -9.35
CA ALA A 102 3.43 1.18 -9.71
C ALA A 102 4.34 2.03 -10.60
N TRP A 103 3.77 2.80 -11.55
CA TRP A 103 4.52 3.77 -12.35
C TRP A 103 5.26 4.82 -11.51
N GLU A 104 4.59 5.42 -10.51
CA GLU A 104 5.19 6.40 -9.59
C GLU A 104 6.40 5.77 -8.86
N LEU A 105 6.23 4.59 -8.27
CA LEU A 105 7.32 3.90 -7.55
C LEU A 105 8.50 3.54 -8.46
N VAL A 106 8.23 3.04 -9.66
CA VAL A 106 9.29 2.73 -10.63
C VAL A 106 10.12 3.96 -10.97
N ARG A 107 9.49 5.14 -11.10
CA ARG A 107 10.19 6.39 -11.39
C ARG A 107 10.95 6.92 -10.18
N GLU A 108 10.28 7.02 -9.03
CA GLU A 108 10.86 7.54 -7.80
C GLU A 108 12.08 6.73 -7.35
N ARG A 109 12.07 5.42 -7.62
CA ARG A 109 13.14 4.50 -7.21
C ARG A 109 14.16 4.20 -8.31
N GLY A 110 14.07 4.87 -9.45
CA GLY A 110 15.04 4.73 -10.55
C GLY A 110 15.07 3.33 -11.18
N LEU A 111 13.95 2.62 -11.23
CA LEU A 111 13.86 1.23 -11.70
C LEU A 111 13.62 1.09 -13.21
N VAL A 112 13.37 2.20 -13.91
CA VAL A 112 13.01 2.22 -15.35
C VAL A 112 14.01 1.44 -16.20
N ALA A 113 15.30 1.73 -16.08
CA ALA A 113 16.34 1.10 -16.90
C ALA A 113 16.48 -0.40 -16.64
N LYS A 114 16.12 -0.86 -15.43
CA LYS A 114 16.14 -2.29 -15.07
C LYS A 114 14.93 -3.03 -15.65
N LEU A 115 13.76 -2.38 -15.64
CA LEU A 115 12.50 -2.98 -16.08
C LEU A 115 12.29 -2.91 -17.59
N PHE A 116 12.79 -1.85 -18.22
CA PHE A 116 12.58 -1.58 -19.64
C PHE A 116 13.90 -1.22 -20.34
N PRO A 117 14.88 -2.15 -20.39
CA PRO A 117 16.21 -1.89 -20.93
C PRO A 117 16.22 -1.64 -22.45
N GLU A 118 15.23 -2.16 -23.17
CA GLU A 118 15.13 -2.05 -24.63
C GLU A 118 14.51 -0.72 -25.10
N LEU A 119 14.01 0.09 -24.17
CA LEU A 119 13.67 1.48 -24.47
C LEU A 119 15.00 2.24 -24.58
N LYS A 120 15.58 2.22 -25.79
CA LYS A 120 16.57 3.21 -26.20
C LYS A 120 16.10 4.59 -25.72
N PRO A 121 17.00 5.46 -25.22
CA PRO A 121 16.61 6.83 -24.94
C PRO A 121 15.94 7.35 -26.21
N PHE A 122 14.76 7.95 -26.06
CA PHE A 122 14.17 8.73 -27.13
C PHE A 122 15.28 9.69 -27.60
N GLU A 123 15.79 9.50 -28.81
CA GLU A 123 16.45 10.58 -29.52
C GLU A 123 15.42 11.70 -29.62
N GLU A 124 15.83 12.87 -29.14
CA GLU A 124 15.04 14.09 -28.94
C GLU A 124 14.19 14.51 -30.16
#